data_AF-A0A7C5JSN4-F1
#
_entry.id   AF-A0A7C5JSN4-F1
#
_cell.length_a   1.000
_cell.length_b   1.000
_cell.length_c   1.000
_cell.angle_alpha   90.00
_cell.angle_beta   90.00
_cell.angle_gamma   90.00
#
_symmetry.space_group_name_H-M   'P 1'
#
loop_
_entity.id
_entity.type
_entity.pdbx_description
1 polymer ?
#
loop_
_entity_poly.entity_id
_entity_poly.type
_entity_poly.pdbx_seq_one_letter_code
_entity_poly.pdbx_strand_id
1 'polypeptide(L)' 'MSCKHCVLKVENAITNALGEVKVSVDLKSKMVRVEGTAEVEKIKDAITNAGYTPEILV' A
#
# COMPACT_ATOMS: atom_id res chain seq x y z
N MET A 1 -7.86 4.62 6.64
CA MET A 1 -7.29 3.65 7.61
C MET A 1 -7.38 4.24 9.01
N SER A 2 -7.82 3.47 10.00
CA SER A 2 -8.03 3.93 11.39
C SER A 2 -7.42 3.00 12.46
N CYS A 3 -6.80 1.89 12.08
CA CYS A 3 -6.37 0.83 13.00
C CYS A 3 -5.03 0.20 12.60
N LYS A 4 -4.26 -0.33 13.57
CA LYS A 4 -2.98 -1.03 13.30
C LYS A 4 -3.15 -2.25 12.37
N HIS A 5 -4.25 -2.99 12.47
CA HIS A 5 -4.56 -4.07 11.53
C HIS A 5 -4.80 -3.57 10.10
N CYS A 6 -5.38 -2.38 9.95
CA CYS A 6 -5.66 -1.76 8.67
C CYS A 6 -4.35 -1.44 7.93
N VAL A 7 -3.34 -0.99 8.69
CA VAL A 7 -1.97 -0.75 8.19
C VAL A 7 -1.34 -2.05 7.72
N LEU A 8 -1.30 -3.07 8.58
CA LEU A 8 -0.72 -4.37 8.24
C LEU A 8 -1.40 -5.01 7.03
N LYS A 9 -2.72 -4.86 6.89
CA LYS A 9 -3.46 -5.39 5.73
C LYS A 9 -2.99 -4.76 4.42
N VAL A 10 -2.75 -3.45 4.41
CA VAL A 10 -2.28 -2.72 3.23
C VAL A 10 -0.83 -3.06 2.91
N GLU A 11 0.05 -3.07 3.92
CA GLU A 11 1.45 -3.48 3.74
C GLU A 11 1.55 -4.89 3.15
N ASN A 12 0.84 -5.86 3.76
CA ASN A 12 0.84 -7.23 3.27
C ASN A 12 0.25 -7.36 1.87
N ALA A 13 -0.81 -6.62 1.54
CA ALA A 13 -1.39 -6.66 0.20
C ALA A 13 -0.40 -6.20 -0.86
N ILE A 14 0.34 -5.12 -0.60
CA ILE A 14 1.33 -4.57 -1.53
C ILE A 14 2.53 -5.52 -1.65
N THR A 15 3.09 -5.97 -0.52
CA THR A 15 4.25 -6.87 -0.52
C THR A 15 3.92 -8.21 -1.18
N ASN A 16 2.73 -8.79 -0.93
CA ASN A 16 2.32 -10.05 -1.56
C ASN A 16 2.09 -9.90 -3.07
N ALA A 17 1.61 -8.74 -3.53
CA ALA A 17 1.33 -8.50 -4.95
C ALA A 17 2.61 -8.19 -5.76
N LEU A 18 3.60 -7.56 -5.13
CA LEU A 18 4.76 -6.98 -5.83
C LEU A 18 6.10 -7.64 -5.49
N GLY A 19 6.14 -8.51 -4.47
CA GLY A 19 7.36 -9.19 -4.05
C GLY A 19 8.31 -8.25 -3.31
N GLU A 20 9.55 -8.15 -3.80
CA GLU A 20 10.63 -7.33 -3.20
C GLU A 20 10.39 -5.83 -3.42
N VAL A 21 9.43 -5.28 -2.68
CA VAL A 21 9.22 -3.85 -2.53
C VAL A 21 9.27 -3.48 -1.05
N LYS A 22 9.83 -2.30 -0.76
CA LYS A 22 9.82 -1.77 0.60
C LYS A 22 8.58 -0.91 0.77
N VAL A 23 7.67 -1.37 1.61
CA VAL A 23 6.43 -0.66 1.92
C VAL A 23 6.53 -0.05 3.31
N SER A 24 6.05 1.18 3.45
CA SER A 24 5.94 1.85 4.75
C SER A 24 4.66 2.65 4.79
N VAL A 25 3.82 2.40 5.80
CA VAL A 25 2.55 3.11 5.95
C VAL A 25 2.63 4.05 7.14
N ASP A 26 2.33 5.31 6.90
CA ASP A 26 2.15 6.31 7.94
C ASP A 26 0.65 6.47 8.24
N LEU A 27 0.23 5.99 9.41
CA LEU A 27 -1.15 6.08 9.86
C LEU A 27 -1.59 7.52 10.20
N LYS A 28 -0.67 8.39 10.64
CA LYS A 28 -1.01 9.78 11.00
C LYS A 28 -1.38 10.57 9.75
N SER A 29 -0.55 10.46 8.71
CA SER A 29 -0.77 11.11 7.42
C SER A 29 -1.67 10.30 6.48
N LYS A 30 -1.97 9.04 6.81
CA LYS A 30 -2.68 8.08 5.97
C LYS A 30 -1.98 7.85 4.62
N MET A 31 -0.66 8.01 4.59
CA MET A 31 0.14 7.84 3.39
C MET A 31 0.78 6.45 3.35
N VAL A 32 0.89 5.91 2.15
CA VAL A 32 1.61 4.67 1.87
C VAL A 32 2.79 5.03 1.00
N ARG A 33 3.99 4.70 1.44
CA ARG A 33 5.22 4.84 0.65
C ARG A 33 5.65 3.47 0.16
N VAL A 34 5.88 3.35 -1.13
CA VAL A 34 6.41 2.15 -1.77
C VAL A 34 7.72 2.55 -2.45
N GLU A 35 8.82 1.92 -2.03
CA GLU A 35 10.14 2.08 -2.63
C GLU A 35 10.50 0.78 -3.36
N GLY A 36 10.68 0.86 -4.68
CA GLY A 36 11.00 -0.27 -5.54
C GLY A 36 10.67 0.00 -7.01
N THR A 37 10.82 -1.00 -7.86
CA THR A 37 10.54 -0.95 -9.30
C THR A 37 9.17 -1.51 -9.67
N ALA A 38 8.18 -1.37 -8.77
CA ALA A 38 6.82 -1.83 -9.01
C ALA A 38 6.04 -0.87 -9.92
N GLU A 39 5.25 -1.44 -10.81
CA GLU A 39 4.29 -0.68 -11.60
C GLU A 39 3.21 -0.07 -10.69
N VAL A 40 2.94 1.20 -10.94
CA VAL A 40 1.97 2.01 -10.19
C VAL A 40 0.56 1.38 -10.21
N GLU A 41 0.17 0.80 -11.34
CA GLU A 41 -1.13 0.12 -11.47
C GLU A 41 -1.24 -1.10 -10.55
N LYS A 42 -0.19 -1.92 -10.46
CA LYS A 42 -0.16 -3.08 -9.56
C LYS A 42 -0.25 -2.68 -8.09
N ILE A 43 0.36 -1.55 -7.71
CA ILE A 43 0.21 -0.98 -6.35
C ILE A 43 -1.25 -0.59 -6.10
N LYS A 44 -1.90 0.09 -7.06
CA LYS A 44 -3.32 0.48 -6.94
C LYS A 44 -4.23 -0.73 -6.79
N ASP A 45 -4.03 -1.75 -7.61
CA ASP A 45 -4.84 -2.97 -7.60
C ASP A 45 -4.68 -3.72 -6.28
N ALA A 46 -3.45 -3.84 -5.77
CA ALA A 46 -3.19 -4.47 -4.47
C ALA A 46 -3.97 -3.79 -3.33
N ILE A 47 -3.95 -2.46 -3.30
CA ILE A 47 -4.64 -1.67 -2.27
C ILE A 47 -6.17 -1.74 -2.45
N THR A 48 -6.65 -1.72 -3.70
CA THR A 48 -8.08 -1.85 -4.04
C THR A 48 -8.62 -3.23 -3.65
N ASN A 49 -7.87 -4.30 -3.94
CA ASN A 49 -8.18 -5.66 -3.51
C ASN A 49 -8.17 -5.81 -1.99
N ALA A 50 -7.37 -5.02 -1.27
CA ALA A 50 -7.42 -4.94 0.19
C ALA A 50 -8.66 -4.20 0.73
N GLY A 51 -9.47 -3.58 -0.14
CA GLY A 51 -10.68 -2.85 0.19
C GLY A 51 -10.47 -1.36 0.47
N TYR A 52 -9.40 -0.78 -0.07
CA TYR A 52 -9.06 0.64 0.10
C TYR A 52 -8.91 1.34 -1.26
N THR A 53 -9.24 2.62 -1.33
CA THR A 53 -9.07 3.39 -2.56
C THR A 53 -7.85 4.30 -2.43
N PRO A 54 -6.71 3.97 -3.07
CA PRO A 54 -5.52 4.81 -3.02
C PRO A 54 -5.64 6.00 -3.98
N GLU A 55 -5.20 7.16 -3.53
CA GLU A 55 -4.93 8.31 -4.38
C GLU A 55 -3.41 8.45 -4.54
N ILE A 56 -2.97 8.67 -5.78
CA ILE A 56 -1.55 8.79 -6.07
C ILE A 56 -1.18 10.25 -6.14
N LEU A 57 -0.21 10.62 -5.31
CA LEU A 57 0.43 11.91 -5.32
C LEU A 57 1.69 11.78 -6.17
N VAL A 58 1.77 12.56 -7.25
CA VAL A 58 2.95 12.71 -8.11
C VAL A 58 3.74 13.95 -7.73
#